data_AF-A0A356F5G8-F1
#
_entry.id   AF-A0A356F5G8-F1
#
_cell.length_a   1.000
_cell.length_b   1.000
_cell.length_c   1.000
_cell.angle_alpha   90.00
_cell.angle_beta   90.00
_cell.angle_gamma   90.00
#
_symmetry.space_group_name_H-M   'P 1'
#
loop_
_entity.id
_entity.type
_entity.pdbx_description
1 polymer ?
#
loop_
_entity_poly.entity_id
_entity_poly.type
_entity_poly.pdbx_seq_one_letter_code
_entity_poly.pdbx_strand_id
1 'polypeptide(L)'
;TERTDEGRFSKSFSPKLCVSLFQNLAIPMHSSVNIVNTWQNGKGGIYYRGDAYCGSNTPCVANMTLQEIKNACEICDGKNICCITLEF
;
A
#
# COMPACT_ATOMS: atom_id res chain seq x y z
N THR A 1 -3.07 -4.48 14.95
CA THR A 1 -3.10 -5.93 14.67
C THR A 1 -3.71 -6.63 15.86
N GLU A 2 -4.70 -7.47 15.65
CA GLU A 2 -5.32 -8.32 16.67
C GLU A 2 -4.70 -9.72 16.60
N ARG A 3 -4.68 -10.44 17.73
CA ARG A 3 -4.17 -11.80 17.84
C ARG A 3 -5.27 -12.69 18.42
N THR A 4 -5.58 -13.78 17.73
CA THR A 4 -6.44 -14.88 18.23
C THR A 4 -5.65 -16.18 18.17
N ASP A 5 -6.26 -17.27 18.65
CA ASP A 5 -5.72 -18.63 18.52
C ASP A 5 -5.57 -19.05 17.04
N GLU A 6 -6.31 -18.41 16.14
CA GLU A 6 -6.30 -18.66 14.69
C GLU A 6 -5.24 -17.84 13.93
N GLY A 7 -4.59 -16.85 14.58
CA GLY A 7 -3.51 -16.07 13.98
C GLY A 7 -3.54 -14.57 14.28
N ARG A 8 -2.86 -13.78 13.45
CA ARG A 8 -2.84 -12.32 13.52
C ARG A 8 -3.59 -11.73 12.33
N PHE A 9 -4.36 -10.68 12.56
CA PHE A 9 -5.09 -9.99 11.49
C PHE A 9 -5.24 -8.49 11.76
N SER A 10 -5.45 -7.72 10.70
CA SER A 10 -5.66 -6.28 10.75
C SER A 10 -7.16 -5.95 10.62
N LYS A 11 -7.99 -6.39 11.57
CA LYS A 11 -9.46 -6.22 11.55
C LYS A 11 -9.91 -4.79 11.32
N SER A 12 -9.25 -3.86 12.01
CA SER A 12 -9.56 -2.44 11.96
C SER A 12 -8.81 -1.71 10.83
N PHE A 13 -8.30 -2.43 9.83
CA PHE A 13 -7.73 -1.79 8.65
C PHE A 13 -8.81 -0.99 7.92
N SER A 14 -8.51 0.27 7.63
CA SER A 14 -9.43 1.17 6.97
C SER A 14 -8.94 1.44 5.54
N PRO A 15 -9.63 0.92 4.51
CA PRO A 15 -9.32 1.26 3.12
C PRO A 15 -9.38 2.77 2.87
N LYS A 16 -10.27 3.49 3.57
CA LYS A 16 -10.37 4.96 3.48
C LYS A 16 -9.11 5.66 4.00
N LEU A 17 -8.57 5.20 5.14
CA LEU A 17 -7.32 5.75 5.68
C LEU A 17 -6.16 5.44 4.74
N CYS A 18 -6.09 4.22 4.21
CA CYS A 18 -5.09 3.82 3.22
C CYS A 18 -5.12 4.76 2.00
N VAL A 19 -6.29 4.96 1.39
CA VAL A 19 -6.45 5.87 0.25
C VAL A 19 -5.98 7.29 0.62
N SER A 20 -6.35 7.79 1.80
CA SER A 20 -5.92 9.10 2.28
C SER A 20 -4.40 9.19 2.46
N LEU A 21 -3.73 8.14 2.96
CA LEU A 21 -2.27 8.11 3.09
C LEU A 21 -1.59 8.13 1.72
N PHE A 22 -2.11 7.41 0.74
CA PHE A 22 -1.57 7.47 -0.63
C PHE A 22 -1.71 8.86 -1.23
N GLN A 23 -2.90 9.47 -1.14
CA GLN A 23 -3.18 10.77 -1.74
C GLN A 23 -2.45 11.93 -1.05
N ASN A 24 -2.37 11.92 0.27
CA ASN A 24 -1.88 13.05 1.05
C ASN A 24 -0.42 12.91 1.51
N LEU A 25 0.18 11.72 1.41
CA LEU A 25 1.56 11.47 1.82
C LEU A 25 2.37 10.77 0.74
N ALA A 26 1.98 9.56 0.32
CA ALA A 26 2.82 8.75 -0.55
C ALA A 26 3.05 9.37 -1.93
N ILE A 27 1.97 9.86 -2.59
CA ILE A 27 2.07 10.55 -3.87
C ILE A 27 2.91 11.83 -3.75
N PRO A 28 2.63 12.77 -2.82
CA PRO A 28 3.48 13.97 -2.66
C PRO A 28 4.96 13.68 -2.41
N MET A 29 5.29 12.53 -1.82
CA MET A 29 6.67 12.11 -1.54
C MET A 29 7.30 11.29 -2.68
N HIS A 30 6.69 11.23 -3.87
CA HIS A 30 7.11 10.38 -5.00
C HIS A 30 8.61 10.52 -5.37
N SER A 31 9.20 11.69 -5.18
CA SER A 31 10.62 11.95 -5.48
C SER A 31 11.59 11.47 -4.39
N SER A 32 11.09 11.19 -3.18
CA SER A 32 11.90 10.83 -2.00
C SER A 32 11.74 9.37 -1.56
N VAL A 33 10.61 8.72 -1.88
CA VAL A 33 10.38 7.32 -1.52
C VAL A 33 11.12 6.38 -2.49
N ASN A 34 11.69 5.29 -1.96
CA ASN A 34 12.12 4.15 -2.76
C ASN A 34 10.92 3.32 -3.22
N ILE A 35 10.10 2.87 -2.26
CA ILE A 35 8.96 1.98 -2.49
C ILE A 35 7.74 2.45 -1.69
N VAL A 36 6.57 2.39 -2.31
CA VAL A 36 5.28 2.41 -1.62
C VAL A 36 4.57 1.08 -1.89
N ASN A 37 4.17 0.38 -0.85
CA ASN A 37 3.60 -0.97 -0.97
C ASN A 37 2.43 -1.19 -0.01
N THR A 38 1.38 -1.81 -0.52
CA THR A 38 0.34 -2.46 0.30
C THR A 38 0.55 -3.96 0.23
N TRP A 39 0.65 -4.62 1.38
CA TRP A 39 0.85 -6.06 1.45
C TRP A 39 -0.14 -6.74 2.39
N GLN A 40 -0.59 -7.93 2.01
CA GLN A 40 -1.41 -8.80 2.84
C GLN A 40 -0.83 -10.22 2.86
N ASN A 41 -0.80 -10.86 4.03
CA ASN A 41 -0.49 -12.29 4.08
C ASN A 41 -1.60 -13.08 3.34
N GLY A 42 -1.21 -13.94 2.41
CA GLY A 42 -2.13 -14.76 1.60
C GLY A 42 -2.44 -14.20 0.20
N LYS A 43 -2.26 -12.89 -0.04
CA LYS A 43 -2.43 -12.27 -1.38
C LYS A 43 -1.16 -11.68 -1.97
N GLY A 44 -0.13 -11.41 -1.16
CA GLY A 44 1.09 -10.73 -1.60
C GLY A 44 0.94 -9.21 -1.52
N GLY A 45 1.73 -8.49 -2.33
CA GLY A 45 1.77 -7.03 -2.29
C GLY A 45 1.62 -6.38 -3.66
N ILE A 46 1.13 -5.14 -3.64
CA ILE A 46 1.10 -4.22 -4.76
C ILE A 46 2.06 -3.10 -4.44
N TYR A 47 3.10 -2.94 -5.26
CA TYR A 47 4.15 -1.95 -5.04
C TYR A 47 4.30 -0.99 -6.20
N TYR A 48 4.69 0.23 -5.86
CA TYR A 48 5.05 1.32 -6.75
C TYR A 48 6.40 1.88 -6.32
N ARG A 49 7.17 2.40 -7.28
CA ARG A 49 8.50 2.97 -7.04
C ARG A 49 8.46 4.49 -7.12
N GLY A 50 9.27 5.16 -6.31
CA GLY A 50 9.51 6.59 -6.49
C GLY A 50 10.31 6.89 -7.75
N ASP A 51 10.45 8.18 -8.05
CA ASP A 51 10.92 8.67 -9.36
C ASP A 51 12.27 8.10 -9.78
N ALA A 52 13.19 7.94 -8.83
CA ALA A 52 14.53 7.44 -9.10
C ALA A 52 14.57 5.94 -9.49
N TYR A 53 13.49 5.20 -9.22
CA TYR A 53 13.45 3.74 -9.33
C TYR A 53 12.30 3.23 -10.21
N CYS A 54 11.43 4.11 -10.68
CA CYS A 54 10.33 3.77 -11.58
C CYS A 54 10.69 4.04 -13.05
N GLY A 55 9.89 3.54 -13.99
CA GLY A 55 10.17 3.68 -15.43
C GLY A 55 9.40 2.70 -16.31
N SER A 56 9.93 2.39 -17.49
CA SER A 56 9.20 1.68 -18.57
C SER A 56 8.50 0.38 -18.14
N ASN A 57 9.08 -0.36 -17.20
CA ASN A 57 8.53 -1.63 -16.71
C ASN A 57 8.17 -1.60 -15.22
N THR A 58 8.24 -0.43 -14.58
CA THR A 58 8.11 -0.31 -13.13
C THR A 58 7.20 0.84 -12.78
N PRO A 59 6.04 0.57 -12.15
CA PRO A 59 5.00 1.57 -11.99
C PRO A 59 5.45 2.67 -11.01
N CYS A 60 5.19 3.92 -11.38
CA CYS A 60 5.60 5.10 -10.64
C CYS A 60 4.56 5.52 -9.61
N VAL A 61 5.00 5.87 -8.40
CA VAL A 61 4.14 6.46 -7.36
C VAL A 61 3.48 7.75 -7.87
N ALA A 62 4.23 8.59 -8.59
CA ALA A 62 3.73 9.84 -9.16
C ALA A 62 2.55 9.66 -10.15
N ASN A 63 2.44 8.47 -10.77
CA ASN A 63 1.46 8.20 -11.83
C ASN A 63 0.26 7.39 -11.33
N MET A 64 0.18 7.09 -10.03
CA MET A 64 -0.91 6.29 -9.48
C MET A 64 -2.26 6.98 -9.67
N THR A 65 -3.18 6.31 -10.34
CA THR A 65 -4.58 6.73 -10.45
C THR A 65 -5.35 6.44 -9.16
N LEU A 66 -6.48 7.14 -8.96
CA LEU A 66 -7.36 6.85 -7.84
C LEU A 66 -7.85 5.39 -7.81
N GLN A 67 -8.08 4.78 -8.97
CA GLN A 67 -8.53 3.39 -9.04
C GLN A 67 -7.41 2.43 -8.59
N GLU A 68 -6.17 2.68 -8.99
CA GLU A 68 -5.02 1.89 -8.54
C GLU A 68 -4.79 2.01 -7.03
N ILE A 69 -4.93 3.20 -6.47
CA ILE A 69 -4.86 3.41 -5.01
C ILE A 69 -5.95 2.60 -4.30
N LYS A 70 -7.19 2.66 -4.80
CA LYS A 70 -8.30 1.87 -4.25
C LYS A 70 -8.00 0.38 -4.30
N ASN A 71 -7.55 -0.12 -5.45
CA ASN A 71 -7.19 -1.53 -5.63
C ASN A 71 -6.08 -1.95 -4.66
N ALA A 72 -5.04 -1.12 -4.50
CA ALA A 72 -3.95 -1.34 -3.53
C ALA A 72 -4.48 -1.45 -2.10
N CYS A 73 -5.39 -0.57 -1.71
CA CYS A 73 -5.97 -0.56 -0.37
C CYS A 73 -7.01 -1.69 -0.13
N GLU A 74 -7.70 -2.15 -1.17
CA GLU A 74 -8.72 -3.19 -1.09
C GLU A 74 -8.16 -4.62 -1.01
N ILE A 75 -6.86 -4.81 -1.25
CA ILE A 75 -6.26 -6.14 -1.03
C ILE A 75 -6.43 -6.58 0.43
N CYS A 76 -6.52 -5.63 1.36
CA CYS A 76 -6.67 -5.85 2.78
C CYS A 76 -8.13 -6.04 3.18
N ASP A 77 -8.48 -7.28 3.52
CA ASP A 77 -9.86 -7.74 3.80
C ASP A 77 -10.28 -7.71 5.29
N GLY A 78 -9.39 -7.25 6.18
CA GLY A 78 -9.63 -7.28 7.63
C GLY A 78 -9.60 -8.68 8.27
N LYS A 79 -9.40 -9.74 7.49
CA LYS A 79 -9.28 -11.13 7.96
C LYS A 79 -7.83 -11.60 8.04
N ASN A 80 -6.92 -10.83 7.45
CA ASN A 80 -5.49 -11.10 7.37
C ASN A 80 -4.67 -9.92 7.89
N ILE A 81 -3.39 -10.15 8.20
CA ILE A 81 -2.40 -9.10 8.43
C ILE A 81 -2.29 -8.26 7.16
N CYS A 82 -2.34 -6.96 7.35
CA CYS A 82 -2.16 -5.97 6.30
C CYS A 82 -1.12 -4.94 6.71
N CYS A 83 -0.27 -4.55 5.77
CA CYS A 83 0.76 -3.53 5.92
C CYS A 83 0.64 -2.48 4.81
N ILE A 84 0.87 -1.22 5.18
CA ILE A 84 1.20 -0.14 4.25
C ILE A 84 2.66 0.22 4.57
N THR A 85 3.53 0.17 3.58
CA THR A 85 4.95 0.44 3.73
C THR A 85 5.34 1.63 2.85
N LEU A 86 6.00 2.61 3.45
CA LEU A 86 6.79 3.62 2.75
C LEU A 86 8.25 3.35 3.11
N GLU A 87 9.06 3.06 2.10
CA GLU A 87 10.51 2.88 2.20
C GLU A 87 11.19 4.09 1.55
N PHE A 88 12.24 4.62 2.18
CA PHE A 88 13.00 5.79 1.74
C PHE A 88 14.45 5.38 1.48
#